data_AF-R7QYM5-F1
#
_entry.id   AF-R7QYM5-F1
#
_cell.length_a   1.000
_cell.length_b   1.000
_cell.length_c   1.000
_cell.angle_alpha   90.00
_cell.angle_beta   90.00
_cell.angle_gamma   90.00
#
_symmetry.space_group_name_H-M   'P 1'
#
loop_
_entity.id
_entity.type
_entity.pdbx_description
1 polymer ?
#
loop_
_entity_poly.entity_id
_entity_poly.type
_entity_poly.pdbx_seq_one_letter_code
_entity_poly.pdbx_strand_id
1 'polypeptide(L)'
;MNVGDYRNVWEELVKEIPEMKSLSTEHFNQWEETEHFAKEALTGEVEGIHGFWHENIFEAVYCTNLLMRSVDVLVTKPSELAFYPVPKLFIKRVGKHEMWGAIHSAEIGDGTLECRDIPHTLQMIDLFLKEDGLLFDMCDNIVKNKSIGIYDGAYKVVELAMGLKK
;
A
#
# COMPACT_ATOMS: atom_id res chain seq x y z
N MET A 1 -4.64 -6.69 -4.94
CA MET A 1 -4.45 -7.22 -3.58
C MET A 1 -3.15 -7.98 -3.52
N ASN A 2 -2.15 -7.47 -2.79
CA ASN A 2 -0.93 -8.21 -2.49
C ASN A 2 -1.09 -8.90 -1.13
N VAL A 3 -1.01 -10.23 -1.09
CA VAL A 3 -1.05 -11.01 0.17
C VAL A 3 0.33 -11.44 0.66
N GLY A 4 1.39 -10.91 0.06
CA GLY A 4 2.77 -11.22 0.41
C GLY A 4 3.10 -12.68 0.15
N ASP A 5 3.71 -13.33 1.14
CA ASP A 5 4.05 -14.76 1.16
C ASP A 5 2.95 -15.64 1.80
N TYR A 6 1.82 -15.05 2.19
CA TYR A 6 0.73 -15.74 2.89
C TYR A 6 -0.39 -16.19 1.95
N ARG A 7 -0.18 -17.31 1.23
CA ARG A 7 -1.19 -17.87 0.30
C ARG A 7 -2.54 -18.16 0.98
N ASN A 8 -2.49 -18.64 2.21
CA ASN A 8 -3.67 -18.98 2.99
C ASN A 8 -4.62 -17.78 3.18
N VAL A 9 -4.09 -16.54 3.24
CA VAL A 9 -4.92 -15.33 3.35
C VAL A 9 -5.78 -15.15 2.11
N TRP A 10 -5.24 -15.38 0.91
CA TRP A 10 -6.03 -15.34 -0.32
C TRP A 10 -7.10 -16.43 -0.36
N GLU A 11 -6.72 -17.66 0.02
CA GLU A 11 -7.65 -18.79 0.04
C GLU A 11 -8.80 -18.58 1.02
N GLU A 12 -8.52 -17.99 2.19
CA GLU A 12 -9.54 -17.57 3.16
C GLU A 12 -10.45 -16.48 2.59
N LEU A 13 -9.91 -15.45 1.94
CA LEU A 13 -10.70 -14.39 1.31
C LEU A 13 -11.67 -14.93 0.25
N VAL A 14 -11.19 -15.79 -0.65
CA VAL A 14 -12.02 -16.40 -1.70
C VAL A 14 -13.08 -17.33 -1.11
N LYS A 15 -12.79 -17.98 0.03
CA LYS A 15 -13.75 -18.81 0.75
C LYS A 15 -14.84 -17.97 1.44
N GLU A 16 -14.46 -16.83 2.03
CA GLU A 16 -15.39 -15.92 2.70
C GLU A 16 -16.24 -15.11 1.72
N ILE A 17 -15.69 -14.82 0.53
CA ILE A 17 -16.34 -14.05 -0.54
C ILE A 17 -16.27 -14.84 -1.85
N PRO A 18 -17.13 -15.87 -2.04
CA PRO A 18 -17.07 -16.73 -3.22
C PRO A 18 -17.19 -15.99 -4.56
N GLU A 19 -17.93 -14.88 -4.59
CA GLU A 19 -18.12 -14.01 -5.75
C GLU A 19 -16.81 -13.37 -6.24
N MET A 20 -15.81 -13.24 -5.36
CA MET A 20 -14.49 -12.72 -5.69
C MET A 20 -13.83 -13.56 -6.78
N LYS A 21 -14.05 -14.89 -6.76
CA LYS A 21 -13.38 -15.83 -7.66
C LYS A 21 -13.68 -15.59 -9.13
N SER A 22 -14.89 -15.14 -9.47
CA SER A 22 -15.24 -14.83 -10.86
C SER A 22 -14.75 -13.46 -11.33
N LEU A 23 -14.29 -12.63 -10.40
CA LEU A 23 -13.81 -11.27 -10.65
C LEU A 23 -12.29 -11.16 -10.50
N SER A 24 -11.61 -12.23 -10.09
CA SER A 24 -10.19 -12.20 -9.76
C SER A 24 -9.30 -12.82 -10.82
N THR A 25 -8.12 -12.22 -11.00
CA THR A 25 -7.00 -12.77 -11.75
C THR A 25 -5.83 -13.00 -10.79
N GLU A 26 -5.28 -14.21 -10.78
CA GLU A 26 -4.20 -14.61 -9.87
C GLU A 26 -2.83 -14.54 -10.56
N HIS A 27 -1.93 -13.72 -10.02
CA HIS A 27 -0.55 -13.49 -10.49
C HIS A 27 0.44 -14.22 -9.57
N PHE A 28 0.22 -15.51 -9.34
CA PHE A 28 0.85 -16.26 -8.24
C PHE A 28 2.18 -16.91 -8.63
N ASN A 29 3.25 -16.60 -7.89
CA ASN A 29 4.61 -17.07 -8.17
C ASN A 29 5.10 -16.77 -9.60
N GLN A 30 4.56 -15.72 -10.23
CA GLN A 30 4.90 -15.28 -11.58
C GLN A 30 5.51 -13.88 -11.50
N TRP A 31 6.79 -13.81 -11.13
CA TRP A 31 7.46 -12.52 -10.92
C TRP A 31 7.53 -11.67 -12.19
N GLU A 32 7.90 -12.26 -13.32
CA GLU A 32 7.94 -11.55 -14.61
C GLU A 32 6.56 -10.99 -15.01
N GLU A 33 5.48 -11.74 -14.74
CA GLU A 33 4.11 -11.26 -14.95
C GLU A 33 3.77 -10.11 -14.01
N THR A 34 4.17 -10.18 -12.74
CA THR A 34 3.98 -9.09 -11.77
C THR A 34 4.68 -7.81 -12.22
N GLU A 35 5.93 -7.91 -12.70
CA GLU A 35 6.67 -6.77 -13.25
C GLU A 35 5.99 -6.20 -14.49
N HIS A 36 5.53 -7.07 -15.38
CA HIS A 36 4.83 -6.67 -16.59
C HIS A 36 3.51 -5.96 -16.26
N PHE A 37 2.68 -6.56 -15.42
CA PHE A 37 1.42 -6.00 -14.94
C PHE A 37 1.64 -4.63 -14.29
N ALA A 38 2.59 -4.51 -13.37
CA ALA A 38 2.85 -3.24 -12.67
C ALA A 38 3.31 -2.14 -13.64
N LYS A 39 4.01 -2.50 -14.72
CA LYS A 39 4.41 -1.55 -15.76
C LYS A 39 3.22 -1.11 -16.62
N GLU A 40 2.35 -2.04 -17.02
CA GLU A 40 1.17 -1.73 -17.83
C GLU A 40 0.16 -0.89 -17.04
N ALA A 41 -0.03 -1.19 -15.76
CA ALA A 41 -0.94 -0.48 -14.86
C ALA A 41 -0.61 1.00 -14.66
N LEU A 42 0.60 1.46 -14.98
CA LEU A 42 0.97 2.88 -14.88
C LEU A 42 0.19 3.78 -15.85
N THR A 43 -0.26 3.21 -16.98
CA THR A 43 -0.91 3.97 -18.06
C THR A 43 -2.12 3.27 -18.65
N GLY A 44 -2.23 1.95 -18.46
CA GLY A 44 -3.36 1.15 -18.91
C GLY A 44 -4.51 1.17 -17.91
N GLU A 45 -5.67 0.73 -18.38
CA GLU A 45 -6.82 0.47 -17.51
C GLU A 45 -6.65 -0.88 -16.81
N VAL A 46 -6.97 -0.92 -15.53
CA VAL A 46 -6.98 -2.14 -14.72
C VAL A 46 -8.41 -2.38 -14.25
N GLU A 47 -8.95 -3.55 -14.57
CA GLU A 47 -10.31 -3.95 -14.18
C GLU A 47 -10.29 -5.22 -13.35
N GLY A 48 -11.28 -5.37 -12.45
CA GLY A 48 -11.40 -6.55 -11.60
C GLY A 48 -10.39 -6.60 -10.45
N ILE A 49 -10.22 -7.79 -9.87
CA ILE A 49 -9.41 -8.00 -8.66
C ILE A 49 -8.14 -8.75 -9.00
N HIS A 50 -7.00 -8.09 -8.93
CA HIS A 50 -5.71 -8.74 -9.18
C HIS A 50 -5.09 -9.24 -7.88
N GLY A 51 -4.91 -10.54 -7.73
CA GLY A 51 -4.28 -11.17 -6.58
C GLY A 51 -2.79 -11.43 -6.82
N PHE A 52 -1.93 -10.99 -5.91
CA PHE A 52 -0.49 -11.23 -5.96
C PHE A 52 -0.04 -12.00 -4.73
N TRP A 53 0.69 -13.09 -4.97
CA TRP A 53 1.32 -13.91 -3.94
C TRP A 53 2.62 -14.46 -4.49
N HIS A 54 3.68 -14.43 -3.68
CA HIS A 54 4.98 -14.99 -4.03
C HIS A 54 5.56 -15.76 -2.85
N GLU A 55 5.98 -17.00 -3.05
CA GLU A 55 6.66 -17.83 -2.05
C GLU A 55 8.05 -17.26 -1.71
N ASN A 56 8.71 -16.65 -2.69
CA ASN A 56 9.94 -15.91 -2.45
C ASN A 56 9.63 -14.61 -1.69
N ILE A 57 10.10 -14.52 -0.45
CA ILE A 57 9.88 -13.37 0.44
C ILE A 57 10.36 -12.04 -0.16
N PHE A 58 11.41 -12.05 -0.98
CA PHE A 58 11.91 -10.83 -1.61
C PHE A 58 10.93 -10.33 -2.67
N GLU A 59 10.40 -11.23 -3.50
CA GLU A 59 9.39 -10.92 -4.51
C GLU A 59 8.08 -10.48 -3.84
N ALA A 60 7.65 -11.19 -2.79
CA ALA A 60 6.45 -10.87 -2.02
C ALA A 60 6.46 -9.43 -1.46
N VAL A 61 7.59 -9.03 -0.87
CA VAL A 61 7.76 -7.68 -0.31
C VAL A 61 7.95 -6.65 -1.43
N TYR A 62 8.81 -6.94 -2.42
CA TYR A 62 9.15 -5.98 -3.47
C TYR A 62 8.00 -5.72 -4.45
N CYS A 63 7.08 -6.68 -4.60
CA CYS A 63 5.83 -6.52 -5.35
C CYS A 63 5.09 -5.21 -4.98
N THR A 64 5.03 -4.88 -3.68
CA THR A 64 4.40 -3.64 -3.20
C THR A 64 5.07 -2.38 -3.76
N ASN A 65 6.40 -2.36 -3.91
CA ASN A 65 7.12 -1.22 -4.47
C ASN A 65 6.79 -0.97 -5.94
N LEU A 66 6.50 -2.04 -6.69
CA LEU A 66 6.12 -1.93 -8.09
C LEU A 66 4.67 -1.46 -8.20
N LEU A 67 3.76 -2.12 -7.48
CA LEU A 67 2.32 -1.88 -7.58
C LEU A 67 1.88 -0.53 -7.00
N MET A 68 2.52 -0.04 -5.94
CA MET A 68 2.13 1.24 -5.30
C MET A 68 2.17 2.45 -6.25
N ARG A 69 2.85 2.33 -7.39
CA ARG A 69 3.04 3.42 -8.35
C ARG A 69 1.85 3.64 -9.26
N SER A 70 0.95 2.65 -9.32
CA SER A 70 -0.25 2.65 -10.16
C SER A 70 -1.53 2.60 -9.32
N VAL A 71 -1.49 3.02 -8.05
CA VAL A 71 -2.67 3.09 -7.18
C VAL A 71 -2.94 4.52 -6.75
N ASP A 72 -4.22 4.86 -6.61
CA ASP A 72 -4.64 6.15 -6.05
C ASP A 72 -4.57 6.15 -4.52
N VAL A 73 -4.88 5.01 -3.89
CA VAL A 73 -4.90 4.84 -2.45
C VAL A 73 -4.40 3.45 -2.03
N LEU A 74 -3.60 3.40 -0.98
CA LEU A 74 -3.14 2.18 -0.34
C LEU A 74 -3.97 1.89 0.91
N VAL A 75 -4.70 0.77 0.91
CA VAL A 75 -5.43 0.29 2.10
C VAL A 75 -4.53 -0.67 2.87
N THR A 76 -4.15 -0.33 4.10
CA THR A 76 -3.16 -1.13 4.85
C THR A 76 -3.24 -0.92 6.36
N LYS A 77 -2.64 -1.83 7.13
CA LYS A 77 -2.37 -1.62 8.56
C LYS A 77 -1.27 -0.56 8.74
N PRO A 78 -1.30 0.27 9.80
CA PRO A 78 -0.40 1.41 10.01
C PRO A 78 1.03 1.04 10.43
N SER A 79 1.69 0.23 9.63
CA SER A 79 2.94 -0.44 9.98
C SER A 79 4.07 -0.05 9.02
N GLU A 80 4.76 -1.01 8.42
CA GLU A 80 5.88 -0.77 7.51
C GLU A 80 5.47 0.07 6.28
N LEU A 81 4.24 -0.09 5.81
CA LEU A 81 3.70 0.65 4.66
C LEU A 81 3.25 2.08 5.00
N ALA A 82 3.28 2.49 6.27
CA ALA A 82 2.97 3.86 6.66
C ALA A 82 3.99 4.88 6.12
N PHE A 83 5.20 4.43 5.77
CA PHE A 83 6.30 5.27 5.29
C PHE A 83 6.34 5.39 3.75
N TYR A 84 5.37 4.82 3.05
CA TYR A 84 5.33 4.84 1.59
C TYR A 84 4.68 6.14 1.10
N PRO A 85 5.25 6.82 0.08
CA PRO A 85 4.73 8.07 -0.48
C PRO A 85 3.52 7.83 -1.40
N VAL A 86 2.43 7.37 -0.82
CA VAL A 86 1.15 7.10 -1.49
C VAL A 86 0.01 7.47 -0.52
N PRO A 87 -1.13 8.00 -0.96
CA PRO A 87 -2.27 8.23 -0.08
C PRO A 87 -2.69 6.94 0.63
N LYS A 88 -2.93 6.99 1.94
CA LYS A 88 -3.22 5.76 2.73
C LYS A 88 -4.54 5.81 3.47
N LEU A 89 -5.31 4.73 3.34
CA LEU A 89 -6.40 4.40 4.26
C LEU A 89 -5.89 3.38 5.27
N PHE A 90 -5.81 3.77 6.54
CA PHE A 90 -5.39 2.83 7.58
C PHE A 90 -6.55 2.04 8.14
N ILE A 91 -6.48 0.72 7.99
CA ILE A 91 -7.36 -0.23 8.68
C ILE A 91 -6.80 -0.57 10.05
N LYS A 92 -7.65 -1.21 10.87
CA LYS A 92 -7.31 -1.63 12.23
C LYS A 92 -5.96 -2.35 12.30
N ARG A 93 -5.11 -1.88 13.21
CA ARG A 93 -3.80 -2.47 13.47
C ARG A 93 -3.88 -3.84 14.16
N VAL A 94 -2.82 -4.62 14.03
CA VAL A 94 -2.65 -5.90 14.74
C VAL A 94 -1.84 -5.69 16.03
N GLY A 95 -0.77 -4.90 15.95
CA GLY A 95 0.13 -4.60 17.06
C GLY A 95 -0.05 -3.20 17.63
N LYS A 96 0.20 -3.02 18.95
CA LYS A 96 0.13 -1.68 19.58
C LYS A 96 1.17 -0.70 19.03
N HIS A 97 2.34 -1.18 18.59
CA HIS A 97 3.41 -0.35 18.07
C HIS A 97 3.08 0.31 16.73
N GLU A 98 2.12 -0.24 15.97
CA GLU A 98 1.67 0.26 14.67
C GLU A 98 0.80 1.52 14.81
N MET A 99 0.30 1.85 16.00
CA MET A 99 -0.54 3.06 16.20
C MET A 99 0.17 4.34 15.73
N TRP A 100 1.49 4.41 15.89
CA TRP A 100 2.28 5.58 15.54
C TRP A 100 2.37 5.81 14.03
N GLY A 101 2.26 4.76 13.20
CA GLY A 101 2.29 4.90 11.74
C GLY A 101 1.09 5.69 11.21
N ALA A 102 -0.10 5.44 11.76
CA ALA A 102 -1.32 6.16 11.39
C ALA A 102 -1.26 7.62 11.86
N ILE A 103 -0.85 7.85 13.11
CA ILE A 103 -0.72 9.20 13.67
C ILE A 103 0.27 10.01 12.84
N HIS A 104 1.46 9.45 12.58
CA HIS A 104 2.49 10.14 11.81
C HIS A 104 2.03 10.46 10.39
N SER A 105 1.40 9.51 9.70
CA SER A 105 0.88 9.73 8.35
C SER A 105 -0.22 10.80 8.30
N ALA A 106 -1.09 10.83 9.30
CA ALA A 106 -2.10 11.88 9.42
C ALA A 106 -1.47 13.26 9.72
N GLU A 107 -0.41 13.31 10.54
CA GLU A 107 0.32 14.55 10.85
C GLU A 107 1.03 15.14 9.63
N ILE A 108 1.64 14.29 8.79
CA ILE A 108 2.30 14.73 7.55
C ILE A 108 1.33 14.84 6.37
N GLY A 109 0.07 14.46 6.58
CA GLY A 109 -1.04 14.68 5.65
C GLY A 109 -1.11 13.73 4.46
N ASP A 110 -0.50 12.54 4.53
CA ASP A 110 -0.50 11.55 3.43
C ASP A 110 -1.32 10.29 3.76
N GLY A 111 -2.02 10.27 4.90
CA GLY A 111 -2.92 9.17 5.24
C GLY A 111 -3.99 9.54 6.25
N THR A 112 -4.96 8.65 6.42
CA THR A 112 -6.06 8.81 7.36
C THR A 112 -5.61 8.58 8.81
N LEU A 113 -6.47 8.87 9.78
CA LEU A 113 -6.39 8.20 11.07
C LEU A 113 -6.77 6.72 10.92
N GLU A 114 -6.43 5.90 11.91
CA GLU A 114 -6.80 4.49 11.92
C GLU A 114 -8.32 4.29 12.00
N CYS A 115 -8.86 3.61 10.98
CA CYS A 115 -10.23 3.13 10.94
C CYS A 115 -10.35 1.84 11.76
N ARG A 116 -10.98 1.93 12.93
CA ARG A 116 -11.02 0.82 13.92
C ARG A 116 -12.19 -0.14 13.71
N ASP A 117 -13.18 0.26 12.91
CA ASP A 117 -14.40 -0.49 12.63
C ASP A 117 -14.87 -0.28 11.19
N ILE A 118 -15.79 -1.14 10.75
CA ILE A 118 -16.32 -1.15 9.38
C ILE A 118 -17.04 0.16 9.03
N PRO A 119 -17.94 0.71 9.87
CA PRO A 119 -18.63 1.97 9.55
C PRO A 119 -17.66 3.12 9.30
N HIS A 120 -16.61 3.27 10.10
CA HIS A 120 -15.60 4.30 9.89
C HIS A 120 -14.82 4.08 8.59
N THR A 121 -14.41 2.84 8.30
CA THR A 121 -13.75 2.52 7.01
C THR A 121 -14.64 2.88 5.82
N LEU A 122 -15.92 2.49 5.85
CA LEU A 122 -16.87 2.79 4.78
C LEU A 122 -17.09 4.30 4.63
N GLN A 123 -17.16 5.05 5.74
CA GLN A 123 -17.25 6.51 5.71
C GLN A 123 -16.03 7.14 5.03
N MET A 124 -14.81 6.65 5.31
CA MET A 124 -13.60 7.16 4.66
C MET A 124 -13.53 6.82 3.18
N ILE A 125 -13.96 5.62 2.78
CA ILE A 125 -14.08 5.24 1.37
C ILE A 125 -15.08 6.16 0.67
N ASP A 126 -16.24 6.40 1.28
CA ASP A 126 -17.26 7.31 0.75
C ASP A 126 -16.71 8.73 0.56
N LEU A 127 -15.89 9.22 1.49
CA LEU A 127 -15.24 10.53 1.36
C LEU A 127 -14.27 10.54 0.17
N PHE A 128 -13.42 9.52 0.02
CA PHE A 128 -12.51 9.44 -1.14
C PHE A 128 -13.24 9.35 -2.48
N LEU A 129 -14.41 8.73 -2.53
CA LEU A 129 -15.21 8.59 -3.75
C LEU A 129 -16.01 9.86 -4.10
N LYS A 130 -16.38 10.67 -3.10
CA LYS A 130 -17.29 11.81 -3.27
C LYS A 130 -16.58 13.16 -3.24
N GLU A 131 -15.43 13.24 -2.58
CA GLU A 131 -14.69 14.47 -2.33
C GLU A 131 -13.29 14.37 -2.94
N ASP A 132 -13.12 14.92 -4.15
CA ASP A 132 -11.83 14.87 -4.85
C ASP A 132 -10.70 15.58 -4.07
N GLY A 133 -11.05 16.62 -3.31
CA GLY A 133 -10.08 17.47 -2.61
C GLY A 133 -9.21 16.71 -1.62
N LEU A 134 -9.75 15.67 -0.96
CA LEU A 134 -9.00 14.98 0.09
C LEU A 134 -7.82 14.17 -0.47
N LEU A 135 -8.01 13.45 -1.58
CA LEU A 135 -6.92 12.69 -2.21
C LEU A 135 -5.91 13.64 -2.87
N PHE A 136 -6.36 14.74 -3.47
CA PHE A 136 -5.45 15.74 -4.02
C PHE A 136 -4.60 16.41 -2.93
N ASP A 137 -5.18 16.77 -1.79
CA ASP A 137 -4.44 17.31 -0.65
C ASP A 137 -3.39 16.31 -0.14
N MET A 138 -3.72 15.02 -0.09
CA MET A 138 -2.75 13.97 0.28
C MET A 138 -1.60 13.88 -0.72
N CYS A 139 -1.89 13.92 -2.03
CA CYS A 139 -0.88 13.94 -3.08
C CYS A 139 0.04 15.16 -3.00
N ASP A 140 -0.53 16.35 -2.78
CA ASP A 140 0.23 17.60 -2.62
C ASP A 140 1.15 17.54 -1.40
N ASN A 141 0.65 17.00 -0.28
CA ASN A 141 1.47 16.76 0.91
C ASN A 141 2.60 15.75 0.62
N ILE A 142 2.35 14.67 -0.11
CA ILE A 142 3.40 13.71 -0.50
C ILE A 142 4.50 14.40 -1.31
N VAL A 143 4.14 15.20 -2.32
CA VAL A 143 5.11 15.94 -3.14
C VAL A 143 5.92 16.91 -2.27
N LYS A 144 5.26 17.66 -1.38
CA LYS A 144 5.91 18.57 -0.44
C LYS A 144 6.84 17.83 0.53
N ASN A 145 6.37 16.75 1.15
CA ASN A 145 7.13 15.92 2.08
C ASN A 145 8.36 15.31 1.41
N LYS A 146 8.23 14.89 0.15
CA LYS A 146 9.38 14.44 -0.65
C LYS A 146 10.39 15.56 -0.86
N SER A 147 9.95 16.78 -1.15
CA SER A 147 10.85 17.93 -1.40
C SER A 147 11.73 18.29 -0.19
N ILE A 148 11.27 17.99 1.03
CA ILE A 148 12.01 18.24 2.28
C ILE A 148 12.68 16.97 2.83
N GLY A 149 12.62 15.85 2.10
CA GLY A 149 13.32 14.60 2.42
C GLY A 149 12.65 13.71 3.47
N ILE A 150 11.35 13.85 3.75
CA ILE A 150 10.64 12.99 4.73
C ILE A 150 10.79 11.50 4.41
N TYR A 151 10.70 11.14 3.13
CA TYR A 151 10.76 9.75 2.68
C TYR A 151 12.19 9.24 2.44
N ASP A 152 13.23 10.01 2.75
CA ASP A 152 14.61 9.69 2.39
C ASP A 152 15.36 8.88 3.48
N GLY A 153 14.66 8.43 4.52
CA GLY A 153 15.28 7.78 5.69
C GLY A 153 16.22 6.63 5.34
N ALA A 154 15.80 5.69 4.48
CA ALA A 154 16.64 4.58 4.05
C ALA A 154 17.88 5.04 3.25
N TYR A 155 17.73 6.03 2.36
CA TYR A 155 18.85 6.61 1.61
C TYR A 155 19.87 7.24 2.55
N LYS A 156 19.41 7.96 3.58
CA LYS A 156 20.29 8.58 4.59
C LYS A 156 21.03 7.57 5.42
N VAL A 157 20.39 6.47 5.80
CA VAL A 157 21.07 5.36 6.50
C VAL A 157 22.18 4.76 5.63
N VAL A 158 21.91 4.52 4.35
CA VAL A 158 22.92 3.98 3.42
C VAL A 158 24.08 4.96 3.20
N GLU A 159 23.78 6.25 3.00
CA GLU A 159 24.77 7.31 2.86
C GLU A 159 25.73 7.35 4.06
N LEU A 160 25.16 7.33 5.28
CA LEU A 160 25.94 7.28 6.52
C LEU A 160 26.79 6.02 6.63
N ALA A 161 26.22 4.85 6.34
CA ALA A 161 26.93 3.58 6.40
C ALA A 161 28.11 3.52 5.41
N MET A 162 27.92 4.03 4.19
CA MET A 162 28.96 4.09 3.17
C MET A 162 30.08 5.06 3.52
N GLY A 163 29.77 6.17 4.20
CA GLY A 163 30.78 7.10 4.72
C GLY A 163 31.67 6.53 5.82
N LEU A 164 31.23 5.45 6.49
CA LEU A 164 32.02 4.74 7.51
C LEU A 164 32.92 3.65 6.93
N LYS A 165 32.82 3.37 5.64
CA LYS A 165 33.62 2.34 4.97
C LYS A 165 35.06 2.83 4.82
N LYS A 166 35.99 2.17 5.50
CA LYS A 166 37.43 2.40 5.39
C LYS A 166 38.01 1.88 4.08
#